data_AF-A0A7Y2EM93-F1
#
_entry.id   AF-A0A7Y2EM93-F1
#
_cell.length_a   1.000
_cell.length_b   1.000
_cell.length_c   1.000
_cell.angle_alpha   90.00
_cell.angle_beta   90.00
_cell.angle_gamma   90.00
#
_symmetry.space_group_name_H-M   'P 1'
#
loop_
_entity.id
_entity.type
_entity.pdbx_description
1 polymer ?
#
loop_
_entity_poly.entity_id
_entity_poly.type
_entity_poly.pdbx_seq_one_letter_code
_entity_poly.pdbx_strand_id
1 'polypeptide(L)' 'MYFESVQAMLEMDGHGVFVWSAYAVTAVVLVAMVVAPLRRRRRLIREIGSAARREQGQPVEQGVTD' A
#
# COMPACT_ATOMS: atom_id res chain seq x y z
N MET A 1 -33.26 25.22 -8.47
CA MET A 1 -32.09 24.34 -8.71
C MET A 1 -31.99 23.40 -7.51
N TYR A 2 -32.07 22.07 -7.69
CA TYR A 2 -32.30 21.11 -6.59
C TYR A 2 -31.02 20.65 -5.87
N PHE A 3 -29.85 21.12 -6.31
CA PHE A 3 -28.56 20.75 -5.76
C PHE A 3 -27.76 22.02 -5.45
N GLU A 4 -28.20 22.82 -4.47
CA GLU A 4 -27.48 24.06 -4.14
C GLU A 4 -26.20 23.85 -3.31
N SER A 5 -25.97 22.67 -2.73
CA SER A 5 -24.69 22.41 -2.05
C SER A 5 -24.41 20.93 -1.81
N VAL A 6 -23.12 20.58 -1.83
CA VAL A 6 -22.60 19.29 -1.33
C VAL A 6 -23.06 19.06 0.13
N GLN A 7 -23.29 20.15 0.86
CA GLN A 7 -23.79 20.16 2.23
C GLN A 7 -25.23 19.67 2.34
N ALA A 8 -26.12 19.97 1.39
CA ALA A 8 -27.48 19.40 1.36
C ALA A 8 -27.50 17.88 1.11
N MET A 9 -26.47 17.33 0.44
CA MET A 9 -26.28 15.87 0.32
C MET A 9 -25.70 15.23 1.59
N LEU A 10 -24.93 15.98 2.38
CA LEU A 10 -24.40 15.59 3.69
C LEU A 10 -25.47 15.71 4.80
N GLU A 11 -26.41 16.64 4.65
CA GLU A 11 -27.50 16.93 5.58
C GLU A 11 -28.82 16.32 5.09
N MET A 12 -28.77 15.14 4.45
CA MET A 12 -29.95 14.32 4.15
C MET A 12 -30.65 13.97 5.47
N ASP A 13 -31.51 14.87 5.93
CA ASP A 13 -32.25 14.82 7.19
C ASP A 13 -31.37 14.49 8.43
N GLY A 14 -30.14 15.00 8.47
CA GLY A 14 -29.18 14.82 9.58
C GLY A 14 -28.38 13.50 9.60
N HIS A 15 -28.55 12.62 8.61
CA HIS A 15 -27.95 11.27 8.62
C HIS A 15 -26.70 11.10 7.75
N GLY A 16 -26.38 12.08 6.87
CA GLY A 16 -25.29 11.90 5.91
C GLY A 16 -23.91 11.78 6.56
N VAL A 17 -23.68 12.35 7.74
CA VAL A 17 -22.42 12.15 8.51
C VAL A 17 -22.15 10.67 8.76
N PHE A 18 -23.18 9.89 9.12
CA PHE A 18 -23.02 8.45 9.38
C PHE A 18 -22.67 7.68 8.11
N VAL A 19 -23.38 7.95 7.02
CA VAL A 19 -23.18 7.28 5.73
C VAL A 19 -21.77 7.56 5.19
N TRP A 20 -21.37 8.83 5.16
CA TRP A 20 -20.04 9.23 4.69
C TRP A 20 -18.93 8.71 5.59
N SER A 21 -19.13 8.66 6.92
CA SER A 21 -18.16 8.06 7.85
C SER A 21 -17.98 6.56 7.59
N ALA A 22 -19.06 5.82 7.34
CA ALA A 22 -18.98 4.39 7.00
C ALA A 22 -18.23 4.16 5.69
N TYR A 23 -18.49 4.98 4.66
CA TYR A 23 -17.73 4.95 3.41
C TYR A 23 -16.26 5.31 3.61
N ALA A 24 -15.95 6.32 4.42
CA ALA A 24 -14.58 6.73 4.71
C ALA A 24 -13.81 5.61 5.44
N VAL A 25 -14.40 5.00 6.47
CA VAL A 25 -13.79 3.86 7.18
C VAL A 25 -13.55 2.70 6.22
N THR A 26 -14.54 2.36 5.40
CA THR A 26 -14.41 1.29 4.40
C THR A 26 -13.29 1.58 3.41
N ALA A 27 -13.22 2.81 2.89
CA ALA A 27 -12.16 3.24 1.97
C ALA A 27 -10.78 3.15 2.63
N VAL A 28 -10.64 3.57 3.88
CA VAL A 28 -9.38 3.44 4.65
C VAL A 28 -8.97 1.99 4.80
N VAL A 29 -9.90 1.09 5.14
CA VAL A 29 -9.62 -0.34 5.26
C VAL A 29 -9.18 -0.94 3.93
N LEU A 30 -9.88 -0.63 2.84
CA LEU A 30 -9.51 -1.09 1.49
C LEU A 30 -8.12 -0.59 1.09
N VAL A 31 -7.83 0.70 1.31
CA VAL A 31 -6.51 1.28 1.04
C VAL A 31 -5.45 0.60 1.89
N ALA A 32 -5.69 0.37 3.18
CA ALA A 32 -4.75 -0.33 4.04
C ALA A 32 -4.48 -1.76 3.55
N MET A 33 -5.52 -2.47 3.12
CA MET A 33 -5.43 -3.83 2.61
C MET A 33 -4.62 -3.93 1.31
N VAL A 34 -4.62 -2.89 0.49
CA VAL A 34 -3.79 -2.81 -0.73
C VAL A 34 -2.37 -2.32 -0.40
N VAL A 35 -2.24 -1.30 0.45
CA VAL A 35 -0.94 -0.68 0.77
C VAL A 35 -0.05 -1.61 1.58
N ALA A 36 -0.61 -2.42 2.49
CA ALA A 36 0.15 -3.38 3.31
C ALA A 36 0.96 -4.40 2.47
N PRO A 37 0.37 -5.17 1.53
CA PRO A 37 1.11 -6.10 0.67
C PRO A 37 2.06 -5.38 -0.29
N LEU A 38 1.69 -4.20 -0.81
CA LEU A 38 2.59 -3.40 -1.65
C LEU A 38 3.86 -2.98 -0.90
N ARG A 39 3.72 -2.52 0.36
CA ARG A 39 4.85 -2.20 1.23
C ARG A 39 5.71 -3.43 1.51
N ARG A 40 5.09 -4.58 1.79
CA ARG A 40 5.82 -5.83 2.04
C ARG A 40 6.60 -6.29 0.81
N ARG A 41 6.00 -6.23 -0.38
CA ARG A 41 6.64 -6.59 -1.64
C ARG A 41 7.85 -5.72 -1.93
N ARG A 42 7.75 -4.40 -1.72
CA ARG A 42 8.89 -3.47 -1.89
C ARG A 42 10.05 -3.80 -0.94
N ARG A 43 9.75 -4.21 0.29
CA ARG A 43 10.77 -4.61 1.27
C ARG A 43 11.48 -5.90 0.84
N LEU A 44 10.73 -6.91 0.42
CA LEU A 44 11.29 -8.19 -0.04
C LEU A 44 12.17 -8.01 -1.28
N ILE A 45 11.74 -7.22 -2.27
CA ILE A 45 12.55 -6.95 -3.47
C ILE A 45 13.88 -6.25 -3.12
N ARG A 46 13.88 -5.34 -2.15
CA ARG A 46 15.11 -4.69 -1.67
C ARG A 46 16.05 -5.67 -0.97
N GLU A 47 15.50 -6.55 -0.14
CA GLU A 47 16.28 -7.58 0.55
C GLU A 47 16.93 -8.55 -0.46
N ILE A 48 16.17 -9.05 -1.43
CA ILE A 48 16.68 -9.95 -2.48
C ILE A 48 17.74 -9.27 -3.35
N GLY A 49 17.52 -8.02 -3.77
CA GLY A 49 18.49 -7.28 -4.59
C GLY A 49 19.84 -7.07 -3.88
N SER A 50 19.83 -6.96 -2.55
CA SER A 50 21.06 -6.84 -1.76
C SER A 50 21.81 -8.18 -1.61
N ALA A 51 21.10 -9.31 -1.59
CA ALA A 51 21.69 -10.65 -1.52
C ALA A 51 22.27 -11.08 -2.88
N ALA A 52 21.54 -10.85 -3.98
CA ALA A 52 21.98 -11.17 -5.33
C ALA A 52 23.30 -10.46 -5.71
N ARG A 53 23.53 -9.26 -5.17
CA ARG A 53 24.76 -8.49 -5.40
C ARG A 53 25.98 -9.04 -4.65
N ARG A 54 25.77 -9.83 -3.60
CA ARG A 54 26.85 -10.51 -2.86
C ARG A 54 27.28 -11.80 -3.54
N GLU A 55 26.32 -12.53 -4.14
CA GLU A 55 26.60 -13.77 -4.87
C GLU A 55 27.33 -13.50 -6.20
N GLN A 56 26.97 -12.43 -6.92
CA GLN A 56 27.67 -12.05 -8.17
C GLN A 56 29.07 -11.45 -7.93
N GLY A 57 29.38 -11.09 -6.68
CA GLY A 57 30.65 -10.50 -6.28
C GLY A 57 31.61 -11.48 -5.60
N GLN A 58 31.29 -12.77 -5.52
CA GLN A 58 32.29 -13.80 -5.24
C GLN A 58 32.85 -14.29 -6.59
N PRO A 59 34.04 -13.82 -7.01
CA PRO A 59 34.82 -14.62 -7.93
C PRO A 59 34.99 -15.98 -7.24
N VAL A 60 34.53 -17.02 -7.91
CA VAL A 60 34.88 -18.41 -7.59
C VAL A 60 36.37 -18.56 -7.86
N GLU A 61 37.18 -18.00 -6.98
CA GLU A 61 38.63 -18.08 -6.98
C GLU A 61 39.03 -18.68 -5.65
N GLN A 62 38.92 -20.01 -5.55
CA GLN A 62 39.73 -20.86 -4.68
C GLN A 62 39.34 -22.32 -4.89
N GLY A 63 40.27 -23.08 -5.49
CA GLY A 63 40.13 -24.51 -5.74
C GLY A 63 40.91 -25.06 -6.94
N VAL A 64 41.81 -24.30 -7.55
CA VAL A 64 42.88 -24.82 -8.41
C VAL A 64 44.18 -24.23 -7.87
N THR A 65 44.80 -24.91 -6.92
CA THR A 65 46.25 -24.88 -6.68
C THR A 65 46.59 -26.15 -5.91
N ASP A 66 47.29 -27.03 -6.62
CA ASP A 66 48.13 -28.18 -6.25
C ASP A 66 47.66 -29.19 -5.18
#